data_AF-A0A7J7M0Q3-F1
#
_entry.id   AF-A0A7J7M0Q3-F1
#
_cell.length_a   1.000
_cell.length_b   1.000
_cell.length_c   1.000
_cell.angle_alpha   90.00
_cell.angle_beta   90.00
_cell.angle_gamma   90.00
#
_symmetry.space_group_name_H-M   'P 1'
#
loop_
_entity.id
_entity.type
_entity.pdbx_description
1 polymer ?
#
loop_
_entity_poly.entity_id
_entity_poly.type
_entity_poly.pdbx_seq_one_letter_code
_entity_poly.pdbx_strand_id
1 'polypeptide(L)'
;MWKEQIFSIMESQLIDDHVNKEPPKEEVMEATSYQSWKKYNALIKSWICGLLTEEVLHLITGLSTAKEVWCSLEDAYAQITKDRELLLVITKLHSCRKGIMPLPDYIKQFKEVCDELAAM
;
A
#
# COMPACT_ATOMS: atom_id res chain seq x y z
N MET A 1 -6.76 4.51 -4.49
CA MET A 1 -6.80 5.14 -5.82
C MET A 1 -5.98 4.36 -6.85
N TRP A 2 -4.69 4.07 -6.61
CA TRP A 2 -3.87 3.24 -7.53
C TRP A 2 -4.36 1.78 -7.63
N LYS A 3 -4.74 1.15 -6.50
CA LYS A 3 -5.27 -0.23 -6.51
C LYS A 3 -6.50 -0.37 -7.39
N GLU A 4 -7.48 0.51 -7.24
CA GLU A 4 -8.73 0.52 -8.03
C GLU A 4 -8.48 0.59 -9.55
N GLN A 5 -7.52 1.43 -9.98
CA GLN A 5 -7.18 1.55 -11.40
C GLN A 5 -6.59 0.26 -11.95
N ILE A 6 -5.70 -0.38 -11.20
CA ILE A 6 -5.08 -1.64 -11.63
C ILE A 6 -6.07 -2.80 -11.54
N PHE A 7 -6.93 -2.81 -10.53
CA PHE A 7 -7.96 -3.83 -10.32
C PHE A 7 -8.97 -3.84 -11.46
N SER A 8 -9.44 -2.67 -11.90
CA SER A 8 -10.34 -2.55 -13.05
C SER A 8 -9.73 -3.12 -14.34
N ILE A 9 -8.43 -2.91 -14.56
CA ILE A 9 -7.73 -3.46 -15.73
C ILE A 9 -7.57 -4.98 -15.58
N MET A 10 -7.23 -5.48 -14.39
CA MET A 10 -7.10 -6.92 -14.12
C MET A 10 -8.42 -7.68 -14.29
N GLU A 11 -9.52 -7.14 -13.76
CA GLU A 11 -10.87 -7.69 -13.93
C GLU A 11 -11.25 -7.75 -15.41
N SER A 12 -10.93 -6.71 -16.19
CA SER A 12 -11.22 -6.68 -17.63
C SER A 12 -10.49 -7.75 -18.44
N GLN A 13 -9.38 -8.28 -17.91
CA GLN A 13 -8.54 -9.29 -18.57
C GLN A 13 -8.62 -10.67 -17.92
N LEU A 14 -9.38 -10.83 -16.82
CA LEU A 14 -9.48 -12.07 -16.03
C LEU A 14 -8.12 -12.62 -15.56
N ILE A 15 -7.24 -11.72 -15.08
CA ILE A 15 -5.87 -12.05 -14.64
C ILE A 15 -5.61 -11.73 -13.17
N ASP A 16 -6.67 -11.58 -12.37
CA ASP A 16 -6.61 -11.32 -10.92
C ASP A 16 -5.82 -12.39 -10.15
N ASP A 17 -5.83 -13.63 -10.65
CA ASP A 17 -5.05 -14.75 -10.12
C ASP A 17 -3.54 -14.48 -10.03
N HIS A 18 -3.00 -13.61 -10.89
CA HIS A 18 -1.55 -13.31 -10.91
C HIS A 18 -1.05 -12.56 -9.69
N VAL A 19 -1.94 -11.88 -8.99
CA VAL A 19 -1.65 -11.11 -7.78
C VAL A 19 -2.17 -11.82 -6.54
N ASN A 20 -3.30 -12.52 -6.67
CA ASN A 20 -3.96 -13.19 -5.55
C ASN A 20 -3.39 -14.59 -5.24
N LYS A 21 -2.92 -15.34 -6.24
CA LYS A 21 -2.39 -16.71 -6.05
C LYS A 21 -0.88 -16.74 -5.98
N GLU A 22 -0.33 -17.77 -5.34
CA GLU A 22 1.12 -17.97 -5.39
C GLU A 22 1.61 -18.19 -6.83
N PRO A 23 2.77 -17.63 -7.19
CA PRO A 23 3.33 -17.85 -8.51
C PRO A 23 3.55 -19.36 -8.73
N PRO A 24 3.12 -19.89 -9.88
CA PRO A 24 3.24 -21.30 -10.17
C PRO A 24 4.71 -21.70 -10.30
N LYS A 25 5.02 -22.90 -9.82
CA LYS A 25 6.33 -23.52 -10.01
C LYS A 25 6.43 -24.02 -11.45
N GLU A 26 7.57 -23.74 -12.09
CA GLU A 26 7.86 -24.13 -13.48
C GLU A 26 7.70 -25.64 -13.71
N GLU A 27 7.95 -26.46 -12.69
CA GLU A 27 7.84 -27.93 -12.72
C GLU A 27 6.40 -28.47 -12.69
N VAL A 28 5.43 -27.63 -12.32
CA VAL A 28 4.03 -28.05 -12.07
C VAL A 28 3.09 -27.68 -13.22
N MET A 29 3.50 -26.74 -14.08
CA MET A 29 2.67 -26.24 -15.18
C MET A 29 3.18 -26.69 -16.54
N GLU A 30 2.25 -26.94 -17.46
CA GLU A 30 2.56 -27.10 -18.88
C GLU A 30 3.35 -25.89 -19.40
N ALA A 31 4.41 -26.14 -20.18
CA ALA A 31 5.33 -25.10 -20.64
C ALA A 31 4.62 -23.95 -21.38
N THR A 32 3.59 -24.24 -22.18
CA THR A 32 2.76 -23.24 -22.89
C THR A 32 1.99 -22.35 -21.92
N SER A 33 1.37 -22.94 -20.91
CA SER A 33 0.63 -22.23 -19.86
C SER A 33 1.56 -21.39 -18.99
N TYR A 34 2.78 -21.87 -18.71
CA TYR A 34 3.78 -21.14 -17.94
C TYR A 34 4.34 -19.93 -18.69
N GLN A 35 4.53 -20.04 -20.02
CA GLN A 35 4.91 -18.90 -20.85
C GLN A 35 3.81 -17.83 -20.90
N SER A 36 2.54 -18.23 -21.03
CA SER A 36 1.40 -17.31 -20.92
C SER A 36 1.41 -16.62 -19.56
N TRP A 37 1.62 -17.37 -18.47
CA TRP A 37 1.68 -16.79 -17.13
C TRP A 37 2.81 -15.76 -17.00
N LYS A 38 4.02 -16.08 -17.49
CA LYS A 38 5.17 -15.16 -17.50
C LYS A 38 4.85 -13.87 -18.26
N LYS A 39 4.16 -13.97 -19.40
CA LYS A 39 3.75 -12.81 -20.20
C LYS A 39 2.80 -11.89 -19.43
N TYR A 40 1.76 -12.43 -18.81
CA TYR A 40 0.82 -11.62 -18.01
C TYR A 40 1.46 -11.05 -16.75
N ASN A 41 2.34 -11.81 -16.10
CA ASN A 41 3.14 -11.32 -14.97
C ASN A 41 4.00 -10.12 -15.36
N ALA A 42 4.68 -10.18 -16.51
CA ALA A 42 5.47 -9.05 -17.02
C ALA A 42 4.60 -7.84 -17.41
N LEU A 43 3.42 -8.09 -17.99
CA LEU A 43 2.46 -7.03 -18.36
C LEU A 43 1.95 -6.26 -17.13
N ILE A 44 1.54 -6.98 -16.08
CA ILE A 44 1.08 -6.37 -14.83
C ILE A 44 2.20 -5.55 -14.20
N LYS A 45 3.43 -6.07 -14.15
CA LYS A 45 4.59 -5.32 -13.68
C LYS A 45 4.79 -4.04 -14.48
N SER A 46 4.66 -4.09 -15.81
CA SER A 46 4.76 -2.90 -16.65
C SER A 46 3.68 -1.86 -16.36
N TRP A 47 2.43 -2.28 -16.11
CA TRP A 47 1.35 -1.36 -15.75
C TRP A 47 1.60 -0.71 -14.39
N ILE A 48 2.00 -1.51 -13.39
CA ILE A 48 2.36 -1.01 -12.07
C ILE A 48 3.49 0.01 -12.21
N CYS A 49 4.58 -0.33 -12.90
CA CYS A 49 5.69 0.61 -13.10
C CYS A 49 5.27 1.89 -13.84
N GLY A 50 4.35 1.80 -14.80
CA GLY A 50 3.85 2.95 -15.55
C GLY A 50 2.95 3.90 -14.74
N LEU A 51 2.41 3.45 -13.61
CA LEU A 51 1.55 4.23 -12.72
C LEU A 51 2.30 4.82 -11.52
N LEU A 52 3.58 4.45 -11.34
CA LEU A 52 4.38 4.83 -10.19
C LEU A 52 5.43 5.88 -10.54
N THR A 53 5.79 6.69 -9.55
CA THR A 53 6.93 7.63 -9.65
C THR A 53 8.24 6.89 -9.42
N GLU A 54 9.34 7.47 -9.91
CA GLU A 54 10.69 6.88 -9.79
C GLU A 54 11.10 6.57 -8.34
N GLU A 55 10.62 7.35 -7.39
CA GLU A 55 10.82 7.15 -5.94
C GLU A 55 10.24 5.81 -5.46
N VAL A 56 9.07 5.42 -5.96
CA VAL A 56 8.39 4.18 -5.59
C VAL A 56 8.93 2.99 -6.40
N LEU A 57 9.50 3.23 -7.59
CA LEU A 57 10.15 2.19 -8.39
C LEU A 57 11.34 1.54 -7.68
N HIS A 58 12.04 2.27 -6.81
CA HIS A 58 13.13 1.70 -6.03
C HIS A 58 12.67 0.56 -5.10
N LEU A 59 11.46 0.66 -4.54
CA LEU A 59 10.90 -0.34 -3.63
C LEU A 59 10.62 -1.68 -4.32
N ILE A 60 10.38 -1.64 -5.63
CA ILE A 60 10.00 -2.83 -6.40
C ILE A 60 11.17 -3.40 -7.24
N THR A 61 12.34 -2.76 -7.16
CA THR A 61 13.54 -3.16 -7.89
C THR A 61 14.08 -4.47 -7.33
N GLY A 62 14.16 -5.51 -8.17
CA GLY A 62 14.62 -6.85 -7.78
C GLY A 62 13.50 -7.86 -7.48
N LEU A 63 12.23 -7.44 -7.46
CA LEU A 63 11.09 -8.34 -7.29
C LEU A 63 10.80 -9.10 -8.58
N SER A 64 10.62 -10.42 -8.47
CA SER A 64 10.53 -11.33 -9.60
C SER A 64 9.11 -11.43 -10.14
N THR A 65 8.11 -11.34 -9.25
CA THR A 65 6.70 -11.56 -9.60
C THR A 65 5.83 -10.32 -9.36
N ALA A 66 4.73 -10.22 -10.12
CA ALA A 66 3.73 -9.17 -9.96
C ALA A 66 3.10 -9.20 -8.57
N LYS A 67 2.95 -10.39 -7.97
CA LYS A 67 2.49 -10.56 -6.58
C LYS A 67 3.44 -9.91 -5.57
N GLU A 68 4.74 -10.18 -5.67
CA GLU A 68 5.73 -9.57 -4.78
C GLU A 68 5.70 -8.05 -4.89
N VAL A 69 5.65 -7.53 -6.11
CA VAL A 69 5.52 -6.09 -6.39
C VAL A 69 4.24 -5.54 -5.74
N TRP A 70 3.11 -6.23 -5.90
CA TRP A 70 1.83 -5.81 -5.33
C TRP A 70 1.84 -5.77 -3.80
N CYS A 71 2.31 -6.84 -3.15
CA CYS A 71 2.41 -6.91 -1.70
C CYS A 71 3.36 -5.84 -1.15
N SER A 72 4.53 -5.65 -1.78
CA SER A 72 5.49 -4.64 -1.36
C SER A 72 4.91 -3.23 -1.43
N LEU A 73 4.15 -2.91 -2.49
CA LEU A 73 3.46 -1.63 -2.60
C LEU A 73 2.35 -1.49 -1.56
N GLU A 74 1.55 -2.53 -1.35
CA GLU A 74 0.51 -2.53 -0.33
C GLU A 74 1.09 -2.24 1.07
N ASP A 75 2.19 -2.90 1.42
CA ASP A 75 2.88 -2.67 2.68
C ASP A 75 3.46 -1.26 2.76
N ALA A 76 4.17 -0.80 1.72
CA ALA A 76 4.77 0.53 1.69
C ALA A 76 3.72 1.64 1.85
N TYR A 77 2.61 1.57 1.11
CA TYR A 77 1.53 2.55 1.23
C TYR A 77 0.79 2.44 2.56
N ALA A 78 0.67 1.24 3.15
CA ALA A 78 0.10 1.09 4.48
C ALA A 78 0.98 1.75 5.55
N GLN A 79 2.31 1.58 5.47
CA GLN A 79 3.26 2.23 6.39
C GLN A 79 3.24 3.75 6.24
N ILE A 80 3.28 4.28 5.01
CA ILE A 80 3.20 5.73 4.76
C ILE A 80 1.91 6.32 5.36
N THR A 81 0.80 5.59 5.26
CA THR A 81 -0.48 6.04 5.83
C THR A 81 -0.40 6.11 7.36
N LYS A 82 0.12 5.07 8.00
CA LYS A 82 0.30 5.02 9.46
C LYS A 82 1.25 6.10 9.97
N ASP A 83 2.40 6.28 9.32
CA ASP A 83 3.37 7.31 9.68
C ASP A 83 2.77 8.71 9.58
N ARG A 84 1.97 8.95 8.54
CA ARG A 84 1.25 10.22 8.36
C ARG A 84 0.22 10.43 9.47
N GLU A 85 -0.56 9.41 9.82
CA GLU A 85 -1.53 9.50 10.92
C GLU A 85 -0.83 9.80 12.25
N LEU A 86 0.27 9.10 12.55
CA LEU A 86 1.08 9.35 13.74
C LEU A 86 1.64 10.79 13.77
N LEU A 87 2.16 11.27 12.64
CA LEU A 87 2.69 12.64 12.53
C LEU A 87 1.61 13.70 12.73
N LEU A 88 0.39 13.46 12.24
CA LEU A 88 -0.76 14.34 12.48
C LEU A 88 -1.12 14.39 13.96
N VAL A 89 -1.16 13.25 14.63
CA VAL A 89 -1.44 13.14 16.06
C VAL A 89 -0.36 13.84 16.90
N ILE A 90 0.92 13.63 16.58
CA ILE A 90 2.05 14.33 17.21
C ILE A 90 1.93 15.85 17.02
N THR A 91 1.57 16.29 15.81
CA THR A 91 1.34 17.72 15.54
C THR A 91 0.19 18.28 16.37
N LYS A 92 -0.93 17.55 16.51
CA LYS A 92 -2.04 17.92 17.40
C LYS A 92 -1.57 18.03 18.85
N LEU A 93 -0.81 17.07 19.37
CA LEU A 93 -0.22 17.13 20.72
C LEU A 93 0.65 18.38 20.89
N HIS A 94 1.54 18.67 19.94
CA HIS A 94 2.41 19.85 20.01
C HIS A 94 1.63 21.17 19.95
N SER A 95 0.47 21.18 19.28
CA SER A 95 -0.44 22.32 19.21
C SER A 95 -1.33 22.46 20.46
N CYS A 96 -1.55 21.37 21.21
CA CYS A 96 -2.19 21.38 22.53
C CYS A 96 -1.25 22.02 23.57
N ARG A 97 -0.94 23.31 23.42
CA ARG A 97 -0.25 24.10 24.44
C ARG A 97 -1.30 24.77 25.31
N LYS A 98 -1.24 24.52 26.62
CA LYS A 98 -2.14 25.08 27.64
C LYS A 98 -2.40 26.59 27.45
N GLY A 99 -1.40 27.37 27.04
CA GLY A 99 -1.57 28.76 26.60
C GLY A 99 -2.48 29.58 27.51
N ILE A 100 -3.46 30.25 26.92
CA ILE A 100 -4.55 31.00 27.60
C ILE A 100 -5.83 30.12 27.65
N MET A 101 -5.73 28.83 27.30
CA MET A 101 -6.88 27.95 27.18
C MET A 101 -7.45 27.62 28.57
N PRO A 102 -8.78 27.65 28.76
CA PRO A 102 -9.40 27.16 29.98
C PRO A 102 -9.01 25.70 30.24
N LEU A 103 -8.70 25.39 31.50
CA LEU A 103 -8.32 24.04 31.94
C LEU A 103 -9.26 22.91 31.44
N PRO A 104 -10.60 23.04 31.49
CA PRO A 104 -11.49 21.97 31.02
C PRO A 104 -11.37 21.71 29.51
N ASP A 105 -11.18 22.76 28.71
CA ASP A 105 -11.03 22.63 27.26
C ASP A 105 -9.71 21.96 26.90
N TYR A 106 -8.63 22.30 27.62
CA TYR A 106 -7.34 21.64 27.49
C TYR A 106 -7.41 20.14 27.83
N ILE A 107 -8.05 19.79 28.96
CA ILE A 107 -8.20 18.38 29.37
C ILE A 107 -9.01 17.60 28.34
N LYS A 108 -10.08 18.20 27.82
CA LYS A 108 -10.91 17.57 26.78
C LYS A 108 -10.10 17.31 25.51
N GLN A 109 -9.39 18.32 25.00
CA GLN A 109 -8.59 18.19 23.78
C GLN A 109 -7.44 17.19 23.95
N PHE A 110 -6.79 17.18 25.11
CA PHE A 110 -5.76 16.18 25.41
C PHE A 110 -6.33 14.76 25.46
N LYS A 111 -7.52 14.59 26.05
CA LYS A 111 -8.21 13.30 26.08
C LYS A 111 -8.58 12.82 24.68
N GLU A 112 -9.09 13.70 23.82
CA GLU A 112 -9.39 13.37 22.42
C GLU A 112 -8.16 12.86 21.68
N VAL A 113 -6.99 13.48 21.89
CA VAL A 113 -5.74 13.02 21.26
C VAL A 113 -5.25 11.68 21.85
N CYS A 114 -5.44 11.44 23.15
CA CYS A 114 -5.17 10.14 23.77
C CYS A 114 -6.12 9.03 23.26
N ASP A 115 -7.39 9.36 23.05
CA ASP A 115 -8.39 8.42 22.54
C ASP A 115 -8.12 8.12 21.04
N GLU A 116 -7.69 9.12 20.25
CA GLU A 116 -7.20 8.92 18.88
C GLU A 116 -5.99 7.97 18.84
N LEU A 117 -5.00 8.16 19.72
CA LEU A 117 -3.84 7.25 19.84
C LEU A 117 -4.24 5.82 20.21
N ALA A 118 -5.24 5.64 21.07
CA ALA A 118 -5.68 4.32 21.52
C ALA A 118 -6.49 3.56 20.44
N ALA A 119 -7.01 4.27 19.44
CA ALA A 119 -7.78 3.70 18.33
C ALA A 119 -6.91 3.33 17.11
N MET A 120 -5.61 3.69 17.12
CA MET A 120 -4.63 3.37 16.07
C MET A 120 -4.07 1.95 16.16
#